data_AF-A0A5B0PJJ8-F1
#
_entry.id   AF-A0A5B0PJJ8-F1
#
_cell.length_a   1.000
_cell.length_b   1.000
_cell.length_c   1.000
_cell.angle_alpha   90.00
_cell.angle_beta   90.00
_cell.angle_gamma   90.00
#
_symmetry.space_group_name_H-M   'P 1'
#
loop_
_entity.id
_entity.type
_entity.pdbx_description
1 polymer ?
#
loop_
_entity_poly.entity_id
_entity_poly.type
_entity_poly.pdbx_seq_one_letter_code
_entity_poly.pdbx_strand_id
1 'polypeptide(L)'
;MMAEVDIASHDLMTKETSRTEPKQESTSHTLSVPAPMRIKASSVNLRENSELIQYYLRFLRLRNEEFIRNYKPTDWELLSQEERLQIAITRIHREEDNTFAAKLLINETIRDYKEYKKQQRLIRMNPSTNASASNNLSTTVHTTTNTAAIDLIGNPEDTSVDELEDLLNC
;
A
#
# COMPACT_ATOMS: atom_id res chain seq x y z
N MET A 1 -39.97 9.93 -17.75
CA MET A 1 -39.86 8.55 -17.22
C MET A 1 -38.46 8.44 -16.66
N MET A 2 -38.35 8.40 -15.33
CA MET A 2 -37.09 8.30 -14.60
C MET A 2 -36.63 6.85 -14.63
N ALA A 3 -35.38 6.61 -15.03
CA ALA A 3 -34.71 5.34 -14.77
C ALA A 3 -33.74 5.59 -13.62
N GLU A 4 -34.01 4.92 -12.51
CA GLU A 4 -33.29 5.00 -11.25
C GLU A 4 -31.86 4.45 -11.44
N VAL A 5 -30.90 5.16 -10.86
CA VAL A 5 -29.50 4.72 -10.79
C VAL A 5 -29.38 3.88 -9.53
N ASP A 6 -29.25 2.56 -9.71
CA ASP A 6 -28.93 1.64 -8.63
C ASP A 6 -27.49 1.90 -8.15
N ILE A 7 -27.38 2.58 -7.01
CA ILE A 7 -26.12 2.72 -6.28
C ILE A 7 -25.98 1.47 -5.42
N ALA A 8 -25.12 0.55 -5.83
CA ALA A 8 -24.70 -0.57 -5.00
C ALA A 8 -23.95 -0.02 -3.77
N SER A 9 -24.64 0.01 -2.64
CA SER A 9 -24.06 0.28 -1.32
C SER A 9 -23.03 -0.80 -0.97
N HIS A 10 -21.78 -0.38 -0.78
CA HIS A 10 -20.77 -1.25 -0.20
C HIS A 10 -21.06 -1.39 1.30
N ASP A 11 -21.40 -2.60 1.70
CA ASP A 11 -21.79 -3.00 3.05
C ASP A 11 -20.58 -2.88 4.00
N LEU A 12 -20.72 -1.99 4.98
CA LEU A 12 -19.75 -1.79 6.07
C LEU A 12 -20.15 -2.78 7.16
N MET A 13 -19.36 -3.83 7.36
CA MET A 13 -19.60 -4.84 8.40
C MET A 13 -19.55 -4.23 9.81
N THR A 14 -20.70 -3.73 10.27
CA THR A 14 -21.01 -3.56 11.69
C THR A 14 -21.34 -4.93 12.24
N LYS A 15 -20.41 -5.51 13.00
CA LYS A 15 -20.68 -6.69 13.82
C LYS A 15 -21.57 -6.29 15.00
N GLU A 16 -22.85 -6.07 14.74
CA GLU A 16 -23.90 -6.10 15.75
C GLU A 16 -24.06 -7.56 16.18
N THR A 17 -23.39 -7.92 17.28
CA THR A 17 -23.63 -9.23 17.90
C THR A 17 -24.88 -9.10 18.78
N SER A 18 -25.96 -9.63 18.25
CA SER A 18 -27.27 -9.78 18.87
C SER A 18 -27.13 -10.40 20.25
N ARG A 19 -27.72 -9.73 21.24
CA ARG A 19 -27.91 -10.25 22.60
C ARG A 19 -28.93 -11.39 22.56
N THR A 20 -28.46 -12.62 22.64
CA THR A 20 -29.31 -13.80 22.90
C THR A 20 -29.43 -13.99 24.40
N GLU A 21 -30.63 -13.85 24.96
CA GLU A 21 -30.92 -14.21 26.35
C GLU A 21 -30.81 -15.73 26.54
N PRO A 22 -30.02 -16.24 27.51
CA PRO A 22 -30.13 -17.62 27.93
C PRO A 22 -31.08 -17.74 29.13
N LYS A 23 -32.01 -18.69 28.98
CA LYS A 23 -32.92 -19.21 30.00
C LYS A 23 -32.21 -19.48 31.33
N GLN A 24 -32.86 -19.10 32.42
CA GLN A 24 -32.49 -19.54 33.76
C GLN A 24 -32.80 -21.03 33.92
N GLU A 25 -31.77 -21.86 33.99
CA GLU A 25 -31.86 -23.19 34.59
C GLU A 25 -31.04 -23.18 35.89
N SER A 26 -31.78 -23.34 36.99
CA SER A 26 -31.27 -23.37 38.35
C SER A 26 -30.66 -24.74 38.61
N THR A 27 -29.33 -24.82 38.70
CA THR A 27 -28.63 -26.00 39.23
C THR A 27 -27.60 -25.56 40.27
N SER A 28 -27.88 -25.94 41.51
CA SER A 28 -27.06 -25.65 42.68
C SER A 28 -25.78 -26.49 42.66
N HIS A 29 -24.65 -25.86 42.34
CA HIS A 29 -23.33 -26.45 42.55
C HIS A 29 -22.49 -25.49 43.39
N THR A 30 -22.30 -25.83 44.68
CA THR A 30 -21.39 -25.13 45.57
C THR A 30 -19.96 -25.33 45.09
N LEU A 31 -19.45 -24.36 44.33
CA LEU A 31 -18.04 -24.24 43.98
C LEU A 31 -17.30 -23.54 45.13
N SER A 32 -16.33 -24.23 45.71
CA SER A 32 -15.39 -23.67 46.68
C SER A 32 -14.56 -22.56 46.01
N VAL A 33 -14.88 -21.31 46.30
CA VAL A 33 -14.18 -20.13 45.76
C VAL A 33 -12.86 -19.95 46.52
N PRO A 34 -11.70 -19.90 45.86
CA PRO A 34 -10.46 -19.51 46.52
C PRO A 34 -10.62 -18.09 47.06
N ALA A 35 -10.20 -17.86 48.31
CA ALA A 35 -10.33 -16.57 48.98
C ALA A 35 -9.87 -15.43 48.05
N PRO A 36 -10.63 -14.31 47.97
CA PRO A 36 -10.28 -13.21 47.10
C PRO A 36 -8.87 -12.72 47.46
N MET A 37 -8.00 -12.65 46.45
CA MET A 37 -6.70 -11.99 46.58
C MET A 37 -6.96 -10.58 47.09
N ARG A 38 -6.67 -10.36 48.37
CA ARG A 38 -6.78 -9.06 49.03
C ARG A 38 -5.71 -8.18 48.42
N ILE A 39 -6.03 -7.49 47.32
CA ILE A 39 -5.22 -6.40 46.81
C ILE A 39 -5.15 -5.39 47.96
N LYS A 40 -4.00 -5.33 48.63
CA LYS A 40 -3.73 -4.29 49.61
C LYS A 40 -3.83 -2.98 48.82
N ALA A 41 -4.90 -2.22 49.05
CA ALA A 41 -4.97 -0.86 48.58
C ALA A 41 -3.74 -0.15 49.17
N SER A 42 -2.74 0.10 48.34
CA SER A 42 -1.66 1.01 48.70
C SER A 42 -2.37 2.32 49.02
N SER A 43 -2.33 2.75 50.28
CA SER A 43 -2.87 4.03 50.71
C SER A 43 -2.20 5.12 49.91
N VAL A 44 -2.83 5.55 48.81
CA VAL A 44 -2.30 6.58 47.95
C VAL A 44 -2.34 7.88 48.74
N ASN A 45 -1.17 8.52 48.93
CA ASN A 45 -1.10 9.78 49.66
C ASN A 45 -1.74 10.88 48.80
N LEU A 46 -3.03 11.15 49.05
CA LEU A 46 -3.83 12.11 48.29
C LEU A 46 -3.24 13.51 48.29
N ARG A 47 -2.57 13.89 49.38
CA ARG A 47 -1.97 15.21 49.53
C ARG A 47 -0.75 15.36 48.64
N GLU A 48 0.20 14.44 48.75
CA GLU A 48 1.40 14.42 47.89
C GLU A 48 1.02 14.34 46.41
N ASN A 49 0.01 13.54 46.06
CA ASN A 49 -0.51 13.48 44.70
C ASN A 49 -1.10 14.81 44.22
N SER A 50 -1.89 15.50 45.06
CA SER A 50 -2.46 16.80 44.69
C SER A 50 -1.38 17.86 44.47
N GLU A 51 -0.33 17.83 45.28
CA GLU A 51 0.82 18.73 45.17
C GLU A 51 1.64 18.42 43.91
N LEU A 52 1.83 17.13 43.60
CA LEU A 52 2.51 16.68 42.39
C LEU A 52 1.75 17.08 41.12
N ILE A 53 0.42 16.90 41.11
CA ILE A 53 -0.44 17.33 40.00
C ILE A 53 -0.33 18.84 39.79
N GLN A 54 -0.42 19.63 40.87
CA GLN A 54 -0.28 21.08 40.79
C GLN A 54 1.09 21.51 40.26
N TYR A 55 2.17 20.86 40.72
CA TYR A 55 3.52 21.10 40.23
C TYR A 55 3.61 20.90 38.72
N TYR A 56 3.11 19.76 38.21
CA TYR A 56 3.17 19.47 36.78
C TYR A 56 2.29 20.41 35.95
N LEU A 57 1.10 20.77 36.43
CA LEU A 57 0.26 21.76 35.75
C LEU A 57 0.98 23.11 35.63
N ARG A 58 1.63 23.56 36.71
CA ARG A 58 2.42 24.79 36.70
C ARG A 58 3.62 24.69 35.77
N PHE A 59 4.33 23.56 35.80
CA PHE A 59 5.47 23.31 34.92
C PHE A 59 5.06 23.32 33.45
N LEU A 60 3.99 22.61 33.08
CA LEU A 60 3.46 22.55 31.72
C LEU A 60 3.01 23.93 31.24
N ARG A 61 2.35 24.70 32.11
CA ARG A 61 1.97 26.07 31.80
C ARG A 61 3.19 26.93 31.49
N LEU A 62 4.22 26.91 32.33
CA LEU A 62 5.45 27.68 32.11
C LEU A 62 6.15 27.27 30.82
N ARG A 63 6.22 25.96 30.53
CA ARG A 63 6.78 25.45 29.28
C ARG A 63 5.99 25.89 28.05
N ASN A 64 4.67 25.89 28.15
CA ASN A 64 3.82 26.36 27.07
C ASN A 64 3.97 27.87 26.82
N GLU A 65 4.04 28.66 27.90
CA GLU A 65 4.29 30.10 27.80
C GLU A 65 5.68 30.39 27.18
N GLU A 66 6.71 29.62 27.56
CA GLU A 66 8.03 29.68 26.95
C GLU A 66 8.00 29.30 25.46
N PHE A 67 7.29 28.22 25.11
CA PHE A 67 7.13 27.77 23.73
C PHE A 67 6.45 28.84 22.87
N ILE A 68 5.34 29.41 23.34
CA ILE A 68 4.61 30.48 22.62
C ILE A 68 5.51 31.70 22.41
N ARG A 69 6.24 32.13 23.45
CA ARG A 69 7.13 33.30 23.35
C ARG A 69 8.26 33.10 22.33
N ASN A 70 8.77 31.88 22.24
CA ASN A 70 9.87 31.53 21.36
C ASN A 70 9.38 30.92 20.03
N TYR A 71 8.07 30.90 19.78
CA TYR A 71 7.49 30.26 18.62
C TYR A 71 7.88 31.00 17.34
N LYS A 72 8.31 30.25 16.34
CA LYS A 72 8.58 30.76 14.99
C LYS A 72 7.63 30.04 14.04
N PRO A 73 6.68 30.75 13.40
CA PRO A 73 5.78 30.13 12.45
C PRO A 73 6.55 29.43 11.34
N THR A 74 6.06 28.26 10.94
CA THR A 74 6.58 27.54 9.77
C THR A 74 6.09 28.24 8.50
N ASP A 75 6.82 28.12 7.38
CA ASP A 75 6.40 28.69 6.10
C ASP A 75 4.96 28.30 5.73
N TRP A 76 4.52 27.08 6.06
CA TRP A 76 3.15 26.60 5.88
C TRP A 76 2.09 27.37 6.69
N GLU A 77 2.44 27.84 7.89
CA GLU A 77 1.53 28.58 8.77
C GLU A 77 1.43 30.06 8.40
N LEU A 78 2.47 30.58 7.74
CA LEU A 78 2.48 31.91 7.16
C LEU A 78 1.58 32.01 5.93
N LEU A 79 1.29 30.89 5.27
CA LEU A 79 0.35 30.85 4.16
C LEU A 79 -1.07 31.20 4.61
N SER A 80 -1.77 31.97 3.78
CA SER A 80 -3.20 32.14 3.88
C SER A 80 -3.94 30.80 3.73
N GLN A 81 -5.18 30.76 4.19
CA GLN A 81 -6.02 29.57 4.01
C GLN A 81 -6.19 29.20 2.54
N GLU A 82 -6.31 30.20 1.66
CA GLU A 82 -6.45 30.00 0.22
C GLU A 82 -5.18 29.36 -0.37
N GLU A 83 -3.99 29.87 -0.03
CA GLU A 83 -2.74 29.28 -0.51
C GLU A 83 -2.55 27.84 -0.05
N ARG A 84 -2.93 27.52 1.20
CA ARG A 84 -2.90 26.15 1.72
C ARG A 84 -3.87 25.24 0.96
N LEU A 85 -5.08 25.72 0.65
CA LEU A 85 -6.05 25.00 -0.15
C LEU A 85 -5.54 24.75 -1.57
N GLN A 86 -4.96 25.75 -2.22
CA GLN A 86 -4.38 25.60 -3.56
C GLN A 86 -3.25 24.58 -3.59
N ILE A 87 -2.37 24.58 -2.58
CA ILE A 87 -1.31 23.57 -2.47
C ILE A 87 -1.90 22.18 -2.25
N ALA A 88 -2.95 22.05 -1.42
CA ALA A 88 -3.62 20.77 -1.19
C ALA A 88 -4.26 20.23 -2.48
N ILE A 89 -5.01 21.07 -3.20
CA ILE A 89 -5.64 20.73 -4.48
C ILE A 89 -4.58 20.30 -5.50
N THR A 90 -3.48 21.06 -5.61
CA THR A 90 -2.38 20.75 -6.53
C THR A 90 -1.74 19.40 -6.19
N ARG A 91 -1.58 19.08 -4.91
CA ARG A 91 -1.03 17.79 -4.46
C ARG A 91 -1.95 16.63 -4.82
N ILE A 92 -3.25 16.78 -4.61
CA ILE A 92 -4.27 15.77 -4.96
C ILE A 92 -4.22 15.47 -6.46
N HIS A 93 -4.32 16.49 -7.31
CA HIS A 93 -4.29 16.28 -8.76
C HIS A 93 -2.96 15.66 -9.23
N ARG A 94 -1.83 16.09 -8.67
CA ARG A 94 -0.52 15.51 -9.01
C ARG A 94 -0.46 14.02 -8.64
N GLU A 95 -1.01 13.63 -7.51
CA GLU A 95 -1.03 12.22 -7.07
C GLU A 95 -1.93 11.37 -7.98
N GLU A 96 -3.08 11.90 -8.37
CA GLU A 96 -3.99 11.29 -9.34
C GLU A 96 -3.32 11.10 -10.71
N ASP A 97 -2.66 12.15 -11.23
CA ASP A 97 -1.93 12.13 -12.50
C ASP A 97 -0.79 11.11 -12.47
N ASN A 98 -0.02 11.05 -11.38
CA ASN A 98 1.05 10.06 -11.21
C ASN A 98 0.49 8.63 -11.21
N THR A 99 -0.63 8.41 -10.53
CA THR A 99 -1.30 7.11 -10.46
C THR A 99 -1.81 6.69 -11.84
N PHE A 100 -2.43 7.61 -12.56
CA PHE A 100 -2.90 7.38 -13.92
C PHE A 100 -1.75 7.09 -14.88
N ALA A 101 -0.68 7.88 -14.83
CA ALA A 101 0.52 7.67 -15.64
C ALA A 101 1.16 6.30 -15.38
N ALA A 102 1.25 5.88 -14.12
CA ALA A 102 1.76 4.55 -13.76
C ALA A 102 0.87 3.43 -14.33
N LYS A 103 -0.46 3.55 -14.22
CA LYS A 103 -1.40 2.58 -14.82
C LYS A 103 -1.27 2.52 -16.34
N LEU A 104 -1.13 3.68 -17.00
CA LEU A 104 -0.96 3.75 -18.44
C LEU A 104 0.32 3.01 -18.89
N LEU A 105 1.43 3.25 -18.19
CA LEU A 105 2.71 2.57 -18.45
C LEU A 105 2.61 1.05 -18.26
N ILE A 106 1.96 0.60 -17.19
CA ILE A 106 1.74 -0.84 -16.96
C ILE A 106 0.89 -1.44 -18.09
N ASN A 107 -0.20 -0.78 -18.49
CA ASN A 107 -1.04 -1.27 -19.57
C ASN A 107 -0.31 -1.32 -20.92
N GLU A 108 0.54 -0.33 -21.20
CA GLU A 108 1.38 -0.31 -22.40
C GLU A 108 2.36 -1.49 -22.42
N THR A 109 3.07 -1.72 -21.31
CA THR A 109 4.01 -2.86 -21.22
C THR A 109 3.30 -4.22 -21.35
N ILE A 110 2.10 -4.37 -20.78
CA ILE A 110 1.28 -5.59 -20.96
C ILE A 110 0.88 -5.77 -22.43
N ARG A 111 0.47 -4.70 -23.11
CA ARG A 111 0.10 -4.74 -24.53
C ARG A 111 1.30 -5.15 -25.40
N ASP A 112 2.45 -4.53 -25.17
CA ASP A 112 3.68 -4.82 -25.91
C ASP A 112 4.11 -6.28 -25.69
N TYR A 113 4.01 -6.77 -24.46
CA TYR A 113 4.27 -8.17 -24.14
C TYR A 113 3.32 -9.14 -24.86
N LYS A 114 2.02 -8.81 -24.92
CA LYS A 114 1.02 -9.62 -25.65
C LYS A 114 1.32 -9.68 -27.14
N GLU A 115 1.67 -8.56 -27.76
CA GLU A 115 2.05 -8.51 -29.17
C GLU A 115 3.35 -9.27 -29.44
N TYR A 116 4.36 -9.12 -28.58
CA TYR A 116 5.58 -9.93 -28.65
C TYR A 116 5.29 -11.43 -28.59
N LYS A 117 4.46 -11.88 -27.64
CA LYS A 117 4.05 -13.29 -27.52
C LYS A 117 3.31 -13.78 -28.78
N LYS A 118 2.45 -12.94 -29.35
CA LYS A 118 1.73 -13.24 -30.59
C LYS A 118 2.68 -13.38 -31.79
N GLN A 119 3.64 -12.48 -31.93
CA GLN A 119 4.69 -12.57 -32.96
C GLN A 119 5.52 -13.84 -32.79
N GLN A 120 5.92 -14.18 -31.56
CA GLN A 120 6.66 -15.41 -31.28
C GLN A 120 5.87 -16.67 -31.64
N ARG A 121 4.56 -16.69 -31.35
CA ARG A 121 3.69 -17.80 -31.76
C ARG A 121 3.61 -17.91 -33.29
N LEU A 122 3.51 -16.79 -34.00
CA LEU A 122 3.46 -16.79 -35.47
C LEU A 122 4.76 -17.30 -36.09
N ILE A 123 5.93 -16.90 -35.56
CA ILE A 123 7.24 -17.40 -35.98
C ILE A 123 7.34 -18.92 -35.76
N ARG A 124 6.87 -19.41 -34.61
CA ARG A 124 6.88 -20.85 -34.31
C ARG A 124 5.93 -21.66 -35.20
N MET A 125 4.76 -21.11 -35.55
CA MET A 125 3.76 -21.77 -36.39
C MET A 125 4.10 -21.73 -37.89
N ASN A 126 4.96 -20.80 -38.33
CA ASN A 126 5.47 -20.72 -39.69
C ASN A 126 6.98 -21.03 -39.76
N PRO A 127 7.39 -22.32 -39.67
CA PRO A 127 8.81 -22.69 -39.78
C PRO A 127 9.39 -22.48 -41.20
N SER A 128 8.59 -22.06 -42.19
CA SER A 128 8.95 -22.03 -43.61
C SER A 128 9.26 -20.65 -44.18
N THR A 129 10.02 -19.81 -43.48
CA THR A 129 10.57 -18.56 -44.09
C THR A 129 12.06 -18.34 -43.87
N ASN A 130 12.76 -19.24 -43.17
CA ASN A 130 14.20 -19.13 -42.93
C ASN A 130 15.04 -20.19 -43.66
N ALA A 131 14.50 -20.86 -44.67
CA ALA A 131 15.23 -21.77 -45.55
C ALA A 131 15.44 -21.16 -46.94
N SER A 132 16.00 -19.95 -47.02
CA SER A 132 16.62 -19.40 -48.26
C SER A 132 17.43 -18.14 -47.93
N ALA A 133 18.51 -18.29 -47.18
CA ALA A 133 19.64 -17.37 -47.26
C ALA A 133 20.76 -18.11 -48.01
N SER A 134 20.57 -18.27 -49.32
CA SER A 134 21.58 -18.79 -50.24
C SER A 134 22.35 -17.63 -50.85
N ASN A 135 23.57 -17.45 -50.36
CA ASN A 135 24.79 -17.21 -51.13
C ASN A 135 24.92 -15.94 -52.02
N ASN A 136 25.87 -15.10 -51.59
CA ASN A 136 26.89 -14.36 -52.37
C ASN A 136 26.60 -12.91 -52.81
N LEU A 137 27.33 -11.96 -52.21
CA LEU A 137 28.23 -11.09 -52.99
C LEU A 137 29.43 -10.64 -52.15
N SER A 138 30.57 -10.59 -52.83
CA SER A 138 31.93 -10.59 -52.30
C SER A 138 32.50 -9.18 -52.12
N THR A 139 33.58 -9.12 -51.34
CA THR A 139 34.76 -8.23 -51.50
C THR A 139 34.83 -6.90 -50.71
N THR A 140 35.71 -6.95 -49.70
CA THR A 140 36.66 -5.91 -49.23
C THR A 140 36.15 -4.73 -48.42
N VAL A 141 36.49 -4.71 -47.12
CA VAL A 141 37.45 -3.75 -46.53
C VAL A 141 38.14 -4.43 -45.33
N HIS A 142 39.46 -4.37 -45.30
CA HIS A 142 40.33 -4.81 -44.20
C HIS A 142 40.09 -3.98 -42.93
N THR A 143 39.98 -4.62 -41.76
CA THR A 143 40.86 -4.34 -40.61
C THR A 143 40.64 -5.33 -39.47
N THR A 144 41.76 -5.84 -38.98
CA THR A 144 42.03 -6.80 -37.91
C THR A 144 41.48 -6.38 -36.54
N THR A 145 41.03 -7.34 -35.70
CA THR A 145 41.53 -7.63 -34.31
C THR A 145 40.54 -8.45 -33.46
N ASN A 146 40.87 -9.75 -33.30
CA ASN A 146 40.82 -10.64 -32.12
C ASN A 146 39.60 -10.72 -31.16
N THR A 147 38.86 -11.83 -31.32
CA THR A 147 38.52 -12.90 -30.34
C THR A 147 38.48 -12.62 -28.82
N ALA A 148 37.29 -12.81 -28.20
CA ALA A 148 37.10 -13.68 -27.02
C ALA A 148 35.60 -13.90 -26.67
N ALA A 149 35.18 -15.17 -26.79
CA ALA A 149 34.18 -15.92 -26.00
C ALA A 149 32.95 -15.21 -25.38
N ILE A 150 31.75 -15.53 -25.89
CA ILE A 150 30.53 -15.58 -25.08
C ILE A 150 29.76 -16.83 -25.51
N ASP A 151 29.88 -17.88 -24.71
CA ASP A 151 29.06 -19.08 -24.78
C ASP A 151 28.26 -19.17 -23.46
N LEU A 152 27.05 -19.71 -23.56
CA LEU A 152 26.03 -19.97 -22.53
C LEU A 152 25.00 -18.86 -22.25
N ILE A 153 23.98 -18.90 -23.12
CA ILE A 153 22.58 -18.58 -22.83
C ILE A 153 22.10 -19.52 -21.70
N GLY A 154 21.91 -18.96 -20.50
CA GLY A 154 21.15 -19.59 -19.43
C GLY A 154 19.65 -19.33 -19.65
N ASN A 155 18.91 -20.41 -19.84
CA ASN A 155 17.46 -20.43 -20.00
C ASN A 155 16.75 -20.22 -18.64
N PRO A 156 15.88 -19.20 -18.45
CA PRO A 156 14.92 -19.20 -17.36
C PRO A 156 13.58 -19.73 -17.87
N GLU A 157 13.46 -21.06 -17.97
CA GLU A 157 12.13 -21.70 -17.99
C GLU A 157 11.54 -21.58 -16.58
N ASP A 158 10.22 -21.41 -16.57
CA ASP A 158 9.33 -21.67 -15.44
C ASP A 158 9.33 -20.66 -14.28
N THR A 159 8.91 -19.43 -14.58
CA THR A 159 7.98 -18.75 -13.65
C THR A 159 6.60 -18.77 -14.31
N SER A 160 5.73 -19.65 -13.80
CA SER A 160 4.45 -20.00 -14.38
C SER A 160 3.55 -18.79 -14.60
N VAL A 161 2.99 -18.74 -15.80
CA VAL A 161 2.11 -17.69 -16.35
C VAL A 161 0.76 -17.61 -15.64
N ASP A 162 0.40 -18.62 -14.84
CA ASP A 162 -0.92 -18.69 -14.18
C ASP A 162 -1.03 -17.83 -12.91
N GLU A 163 0.07 -17.48 -12.24
CA GLU A 163 0.01 -16.72 -10.98
C GLU A 163 -0.16 -15.20 -11.17
N LEU A 164 0.17 -14.66 -12.35
CA LEU A 164 0.06 -13.21 -12.63
C LEU A 164 -1.32 -12.82 -13.20
N GLU A 165 -2.08 -13.78 -13.74
CA GLU A 165 -3.42 -13.56 -14.28
C GLU A 165 -4.47 -13.46 -13.16
N ASP A 166 -4.27 -14.19 -12.06
CA ASP A 166 -5.12 -14.13 -10.85
C ASP A 166 -4.90 -12.85 -10.01
N LEU A 167 -3.74 -12.21 -10.12
CA LEU A 167 -3.42 -10.97 -9.38
C LEU A 167 -4.01 -9.69 -9.98
N LEU A 168 -4.50 -9.74 -11.23
CA LEU A 168 -4.96 -8.57 -11.98
C LEU A 168 -6.47 -8.57 -12.31
N ASN A 169 -7.21 -9.60 -11.88
CA ASN A 169 -8.67 -9.68 -12.01
C ASN A 169 -9.43 -9.21 -10.75
N CYS A 170 -8.79 -8.44 -9.88
CA CYS A 170 -9.42 -7.73 -8.76
C CYS A 170 -9.63 -6.24 -9.08
#